data_AF-A0A2N5GWL4-F1
#
_entry.id   AF-A0A2N5GWL4-F1
#
_cell.length_a   1.000
_cell.length_b   1.000
_cell.length_c   1.000
_cell.angle_alpha   90.00
_cell.angle_beta   90.00
_cell.angle_gamma   90.00
#
_symmetry.space_group_name_H-M   'P 1'
#
loop_
_entity.id
_entity.type
_entity.pdbx_description
1 polymer ?
#
loop_
_entity_poly.entity_id
_entity_poly.type
_entity_poly.pdbx_seq_one_letter_code
_entity_poly.pdbx_strand_id
1 'polypeptide(L)' 'MLWKIVQSAMNFLISDEKKKLKACAGGECGWLFVDTSRNKSRRWCSMEDCGNRAKAKRHYQKKKLQLK' A
#
# COMPACT_ATOMS: atom_id res chain seq x y z
N MET A 1 26.61 11.66 1.14
CA MET A 1 25.81 10.42 1.27
C MET A 1 24.36 10.59 0.82
N LEU A 2 23.66 11.65 1.25
CA LEU A 2 22.28 11.99 0.83
C LEU A 2 22.06 12.04 -0.68
N TRP A 3 23.06 12.52 -1.45
CA TRP A 3 22.98 12.59 -2.91
C TRP A 3 22.59 11.26 -3.58
N LYS A 4 23.12 10.12 -3.10
CA LYS A 4 22.80 8.81 -3.69
C LYS A 4 21.33 8.43 -3.50
N ILE A 5 20.72 8.82 -2.38
CA ILE A 5 19.30 8.57 -2.09
C ILE A 5 18.45 9.41 -3.05
N VAL A 6 18.76 10.70 -3.17
CA VAL A 6 18.05 11.62 -4.06
C VAL A 6 18.15 11.14 -5.51
N GLN A 7 19.35 10.77 -5.96
CA GLN A 7 19.57 10.29 -7.32
C GLN A 7 18.81 8.98 -7.59
N SER A 8 18.80 8.04 -6.63
CA SER A 8 18.02 6.79 -6.75
C SER A 8 16.52 7.07 -6.83
N ALA A 9 16.00 7.96 -5.97
CA ALA A 9 14.59 8.36 -5.99
C ALA A 9 14.22 9.05 -7.31
N MET A 10 15.05 9.98 -7.80
CA MET A 10 14.84 10.66 -9.08
C MET A 10 14.81 9.67 -10.24
N ASN A 11 15.80 8.77 -10.33
CA ASN A 11 15.85 7.75 -11.38
C ASN A 11 14.60 6.86 -11.36
N PHE A 12 14.13 6.46 -10.17
CA PHE A 12 12.88 5.73 -10.05
C PHE A 12 11.68 6.54 -10.57
N LEU A 13 11.54 7.79 -10.13
CA LEU A 13 10.40 8.67 -10.45
C LEU A 13 10.31 9.05 -11.94
N ILE A 14 11.43 9.14 -12.65
CA ILE A 14 11.43 9.46 -14.10
C ILE A 14 11.27 8.22 -14.99
N SER A 15 11.54 7.03 -14.47
CA SER A 15 11.43 5.76 -15.22
C SER A 15 9.99 5.25 -15.31
N ASP A 16 9.79 4.21 -16.13
CA ASP A 16 8.52 3.46 -16.18
C ASP A 16 8.19 2.71 -14.88
N GLU A 17 9.17 2.54 -13.99
CA GLU A 17 8.96 1.89 -12.69
C GLU A 17 8.03 2.69 -11.79
N LYS A 18 7.88 4.01 -12.00
CA LYS A 18 6.92 4.83 -11.28
C LYS A 18 5.49 4.29 -11.34
N LYS A 19 5.13 3.52 -12.38
CA LYS A 19 3.84 2.83 -12.50
C LYS A 19 3.59 1.79 -11.40
N LYS A 20 4.65 1.35 -10.71
CA LYS A 20 4.58 0.46 -9.54
C LYS A 20 4.29 1.25 -8.26
N LEU A 21 4.48 2.58 -8.23
CA LEU A 21 4.19 3.41 -7.07
C LEU A 21 2.67 3.54 -6.89
N LYS A 22 2.19 3.21 -5.69
CA LYS A 22 0.77 3.24 -5.35
C LYS A 22 0.55 3.91 -4.00
N ALA A 23 -0.61 4.55 -3.85
CA ALA A 23 -1.09 4.99 -2.55
C ALA A 23 -1.76 3.83 -1.81
N CYS A 24 -1.57 3.76 -0.49
CA CYS A 24 -2.19 2.77 0.36
C CYS A 24 -3.71 2.92 0.36
N ALA A 25 -4.45 1.83 0.12
CA ALA A 25 -5.91 1.81 0.22
C ALA A 25 -6.44 1.74 1.67
N GLY A 26 -5.59 1.98 2.67
CA GLY A 26 -6.01 2.12 4.06
C GLY A 26 -6.53 3.54 4.31
N GLY A 27 -7.76 3.66 4.81
CA GLY A 27 -8.50 4.94 4.86
C GLY A 27 -7.71 6.17 5.29
N GLU A 28 -7.03 6.11 6.44
CA GLU A 28 -6.25 7.23 6.99
C GLU A 28 -4.73 7.04 6.84
N CYS A 29 -4.29 6.08 6.03
CA CYS A 29 -2.88 5.72 5.98
C CYS A 29 -2.04 6.78 5.25
N GLY A 30 -2.42 7.18 4.04
CA GLY A 30 -1.67 8.19 3.26
C GLY A 30 -0.29 7.76 2.74
N TRP A 31 0.26 6.62 3.17
CA TRP A 31 1.56 6.14 2.72
C TRP A 31 1.57 5.75 1.23
N LEU A 32 2.68 6.08 0.56
CA LEU A 32 3.04 5.54 -0.75
C LEU A 32 3.87 4.28 -0.60
N PHE A 33 3.76 3.34 -1.54
CA PHE A 33 4.57 2.13 -1.58
C PHE A 33 4.85 1.70 -3.03
N VAL A 34 5.97 0.99 -3.22
CA VAL A 34 6.29 0.36 -4.51
C VAL A 34 5.69 -1.05 -4.53
N ASP A 35 4.84 -1.32 -5.52
CA ASP A 35 4.24 -2.63 -5.73
C ASP A 35 5.20 -3.58 -6.45
N THR A 36 5.87 -4.42 -5.68
CA THR A 36 6.76 -5.48 -6.15
C THR A 36 6.06 -6.83 -6.34
N SER A 37 4.73 -6.89 -6.22
CA SER A 37 3.98 -8.14 -6.42
C SER A 37 3.96 -8.54 -7.90
N ARG A 38 4.02 -9.86 -8.15
CA ARG A 38 4.06 -10.44 -9.51
C ARG A 38 2.97 -9.90 -10.43
N ASN A 39 1.75 -9.74 -9.91
CA ASN A 39 0.58 -9.32 -10.68
C ASN A 39 0.18 -7.85 -10.43
N LYS A 40 1.05 -7.04 -9.82
CA LYS A 40 0.75 -5.65 -9.42
C LYS A 40 -0.57 -5.56 -8.63
N SER A 41 -0.80 -6.50 -7.72
CA SER A 41 -2.06 -6.67 -6.99
C SER A 41 -1.99 -6.16 -5.56
N ARG A 42 -0.84 -5.68 -5.08
CA ARG A 42 -0.72 -5.13 -3.73
C ARG A 42 -1.54 -3.84 -3.62
N ARG A 43 -2.36 -3.77 -2.57
CA ARG A 43 -3.25 -2.62 -2.28
C ARG A 43 -2.89 -1.86 -1.02
N TRP A 44 -2.01 -2.41 -0.18
CA TRP A 44 -1.71 -1.87 1.14
C TRP A 44 -0.20 -1.67 1.32
N CYS A 45 0.17 -0.60 2.02
CA CYS A 45 1.57 -0.29 2.36
C CYS A 45 2.25 -1.42 3.14
N SER A 46 1.50 -2.17 3.94
CA SER A 46 1.96 -3.34 4.69
C SER A 46 0.77 -4.28 4.92
N MET A 47 1.02 -5.58 4.88
CA MET A 47 0.03 -6.59 5.24
C MET A 47 -0.22 -6.57 6.75
N GLU A 48 0.82 -6.37 7.55
CA GLU A 48 0.74 -6.34 9.01
C GLU A 48 -0.08 -5.14 9.53
N ASP A 49 0.02 -4.00 8.85
CA ASP A 49 -0.70 -2.78 9.22
C ASP A 49 -2.06 -2.66 8.53
N CYS A 50 -2.06 -2.08 7.32
CA CYS A 50 -3.28 -1.73 6.61
C CYS A 50 -4.05 -2.96 6.11
N GLY A 51 -3.35 -4.03 5.75
CA GLY A 51 -3.98 -5.27 5.31
C GLY A 51 -4.78 -5.93 6.45
N ASN A 52 -4.20 -6.04 7.64
CA ASN A 52 -4.87 -6.61 8.81
C ASN A 52 -6.01 -5.71 9.30
N ARG A 53 -5.81 -4.39 9.37
CA ARG A 53 -6.90 -3.44 9.69
C ARG A 53 -8.09 -3.61 8.74
N ALA A 54 -7.84 -3.76 7.44
CA ALA A 54 -8.90 -3.99 6.46
C ALA A 54 -9.62 -5.34 6.65
N LYS A 55 -8.89 -6.42 6.98
CA LYS A 55 -9.48 -7.73 7.31
C LYS A 55 -10.35 -7.66 8.56
N ALA A 56 -9.87 -7.02 9.63
CA ALA A 56 -10.61 -6.83 10.87
C ALA A 56 -11.90 -6.04 10.66
N LYS A 57 -11.84 -4.93 9.90
CA LYS A 57 -13.04 -4.14 9.53
C LYS A 57 -14.09 -4.99 8.81
N ARG A 58 -13.69 -5.80 7.82
CA ARG A 58 -14.61 -6.70 7.11
C ARG A 58 -15.21 -7.77 8.02
N HIS A 59 -14.40 -8.36 8.90
CA HIS A 59 -14.87 -9.35 9.87
C HIS A 59 -15.92 -8.76 10.82
N TYR A 60 -15.65 -7.57 11.37
CA TYR A 60 -16.58 -6.86 12.24
C TYR A 60 -17.89 -6.51 11.51
N GLN A 61 -17.82 -6.00 10.28
CA GLN A 61 -19.01 -5.69 9.47
C GLN A 61 -19.87 -6.93 9.21
N LYS A 62 -19.25 -8.07 8.86
CA LYS A 62 -19.97 -9.34 8.69
C LYS A 62 -20.67 -9.78 9.99
N LYS A 63 -19.96 -9.75 11.11
CA LYS A 63 -20.53 -10.11 12.42
C LYS A 63 -21.70 -9.18 12.78
N LYS A 64 -21.59 -7.87 12.52
CA LYS A 64 -22.67 -6.90 12.76
C LYS A 64 -23.92 -7.19 11.92
N LEU A 65 -23.75 -7.63 10.68
CA LEU A 65 -24.87 -8.00 9.81
C LEU A 65 -25.54 -9.31 10.23
N GLN A 66 -24.80 -10.26 10.80
CA GLN A 66 -25.35 -11.53 11.31
C GLN A 66 -26.10 -11.38 12.65
N LEU A 67 -25.80 -10.31 13.40
CA LEU A 67 -26.46 -9.98 14.67
C LEU A 67 -27.71 -9.09 14.48
N LYS A 68 -28.04 -8.75 13.23
CA LYS A 68 -29.25 -8.03 12.83
C LYS A 68 -30.21 -9.01 12.17
#